data_AF-A0A3N1DAQ1-F1
#
_entry.id   AF-A0A3N1DAQ1-F1
#
_cell.length_a   1.000
_cell.length_b   1.000
_cell.length_c   1.000
_cell.angle_alpha   90.00
_cell.angle_beta   90.00
_cell.angle_gamma   90.00
#
_symmetry.space_group_name_H-M   'P 1'
#
loop_
_entity.id
_entity.type
_entity.pdbx_description
1 polymer ?
#
loop_
_entity_poly.entity_id
_entity_poly.type
_entity_poly.pdbx_seq_one_letter_code
_entity_poly.pdbx_strand_id
1 'polypeptide(L)'
;MHEPRQVHLTKSITKPDGTTVAIDEGMTDLVSAIWELGLDTAMCCQNAGESLAQGGAAIPPNRWNRYAAFYTGFAWLTMPPTDMQILLNIAEPLRPGNGWASNIRLRSTGPLPHASLHFPSRQITDLTSHLRRTAARHPK
;
A
#
# COMPACT_ATOMS: atom_id res chain seq x y z
N MET A 1 -13.16 -16.96 -11.43
CA MET A 1 -12.58 -15.94 -10.51
C MET A 1 -12.60 -14.63 -11.28
N HIS A 2 -13.07 -13.53 -10.69
CA HIS A 2 -13.10 -12.23 -11.39
C HIS A 2 -11.67 -11.65 -11.47
N GLU A 3 -11.29 -11.15 -12.64
CA GLU A 3 -10.02 -10.44 -12.83
C GLU A 3 -10.16 -9.00 -12.32
N PRO A 4 -9.26 -8.54 -11.43
CA PRO A 4 -9.33 -7.18 -10.88
C PRO A 4 -9.26 -6.11 -11.98
N ARG A 5 -10.13 -5.10 -11.89
CA ARG A 5 -10.10 -3.94 -12.78
C ARG A 5 -9.13 -2.88 -12.24
N GLN A 6 -8.33 -2.26 -13.11
CA GLN A 6 -7.63 -1.03 -12.77
C GLN A 6 -8.63 0.12 -12.69
N VAL A 7 -8.75 0.73 -11.51
CA VAL A 7 -9.77 1.75 -11.20
C VAL A 7 -9.22 3.17 -11.26
N HIS A 8 -8.04 3.39 -10.68
CA HIS A 8 -7.40 4.70 -10.62
C HIS A 8 -6.41 4.91 -11.76
N LEU A 9 -6.15 6.18 -12.11
CA LEU A 9 -5.08 6.52 -13.04
C LEU A 9 -3.74 6.03 -12.48
N THR A 10 -2.87 5.62 -13.38
CA THR A 10 -1.51 5.18 -13.04
C THR A 10 -0.47 6.08 -13.65
N LYS A 11 0.62 6.29 -12.93
CA LYS A 11 1.83 6.94 -13.41
C LYS A 11 2.99 5.95 -13.42
N SER A 12 3.75 5.94 -14.50
CA SER A 12 4.97 5.15 -14.61
C SER A 12 6.08 5.78 -13.79
N ILE A 13 6.68 5.01 -12.89
CA ILE A 13 7.87 5.40 -12.14
C ILE A 13 8.93 4.30 -12.20
N THR A 14 10.21 4.69 -12.09
CA THR A 14 11.34 3.78 -12.18
C THR A 14 11.76 3.30 -10.79
N LYS A 15 11.81 1.99 -10.59
CA LYS A 15 12.37 1.34 -9.41
C LYS A 15 13.89 1.59 -9.32
N PRO A 16 14.52 1.43 -8.14
CA PRO A 16 15.97 1.53 -8.00
C PRO A 16 16.77 0.55 -8.87
N ASP A 17 16.17 -0.59 -9.22
CA ASP A 17 16.77 -1.59 -10.13
C ASP A 17 16.69 -1.21 -11.62
N GLY A 18 16.13 -0.04 -11.94
CA GLY A 18 15.95 0.46 -13.30
C GLY A 18 14.65 0.03 -13.97
N THR A 19 13.83 -0.82 -13.34
CA THR A 19 12.56 -1.30 -13.91
C THR A 19 11.48 -0.22 -13.81
N THR A 20 10.76 0.04 -14.90
CA THR A 20 9.60 0.94 -14.89
C THR A 20 8.32 0.18 -14.56
N VAL A 21 7.55 0.68 -13.58
CA VAL A 21 6.27 0.10 -13.17
C VAL A 21 5.18 1.17 -13.12
N ALA A 22 3.95 0.77 -13.45
CA ALA A 22 2.77 1.63 -13.33
C ALA A 22 2.26 1.60 -11.88
N ILE A 23 2.15 2.77 -11.25
CA ILE A 23 1.73 2.94 -9.85
C ILE A 23 0.50 3.83 -9.82
N ASP A 24 -0.45 3.51 -8.95
CA ASP A 24 -1.59 4.38 -8.63
C ASP A 24 -1.09 5.81 -8.35
N GLU A 25 -1.58 6.80 -9.12
CA GLU A 25 -0.98 8.13 -9.17
C GLU A 25 -0.89 8.80 -7.79
N GLY A 26 -1.91 8.64 -6.94
CA GLY A 26 -1.90 9.19 -5.59
C GLY A 26 -0.94 8.50 -4.63
N MET A 27 -0.35 7.37 -5.03
CA MET A 27 0.64 6.62 -4.24
C MET A 27 2.08 6.82 -4.73
N THR A 28 2.31 7.50 -5.86
CA THR A 28 3.64 7.52 -6.50
C THR A 28 4.72 8.08 -5.59
N ASP A 29 4.45 9.19 -4.90
CA ASP A 29 5.45 9.82 -4.03
C ASP A 29 5.76 8.97 -2.80
N LEU A 30 4.74 8.31 -2.25
CA LEU A 30 4.90 7.39 -1.12
C LEU A 30 5.73 6.18 -1.54
N VAL A 31 5.42 5.57 -2.67
CA VAL A 31 6.15 4.40 -3.18
C VAL A 31 7.61 4.75 -3.46
N SER A 32 7.89 5.91 -4.08
CA SER A 32 9.26 6.39 -4.28
C SER A 32 10.00 6.60 -2.95
N ALA A 33 9.36 7.22 -1.95
CA ALA A 33 9.97 7.43 -0.64
C ALA A 33 10.28 6.11 0.10
N ILE A 34 9.46 5.08 -0.10
CA ILE A 34 9.71 3.72 0.41
C ILE A 34 10.94 3.11 -0.29
N TRP A 35 11.05 3.25 -1.62
CA TRP A 35 12.18 2.73 -2.38
C TRP A 35 13.50 3.45 -2.08
N GLU A 36 13.47 4.76 -1.79
CA GLU A 36 14.63 5.53 -1.32
C GLU A 36 15.20 4.96 -0.02
N LEU A 37 14.35 4.41 0.85
CA LEU A 37 14.76 3.68 2.07
C LEU A 37 15.29 2.26 1.79
N GLY A 38 15.17 1.76 0.56
CA GLY A 38 15.58 0.42 0.19
C GLY A 38 14.58 -0.69 0.45
N LEU A 39 13.34 -0.32 0.74
CA LEU A 39 12.26 -1.27 0.99
C LEU A 39 11.55 -1.57 -0.34
N ASP A 40 11.06 -2.78 -0.54
CA ASP A 40 10.34 -3.15 -1.78
C ASP A 40 8.82 -3.05 -1.62
N THR A 41 8.13 -2.84 -2.74
CA THR A 41 6.67 -2.79 -2.82
C THR A 41 6.18 -3.70 -3.95
N ALA A 42 4.98 -4.28 -3.76
CA ALA A 42 4.37 -5.18 -4.72
C ALA A 42 3.14 -4.57 -5.42
N MET A 43 2.17 -4.07 -4.64
CA MET A 43 0.95 -3.43 -5.14
C MET A 43 0.50 -2.34 -4.18
N CYS A 44 -0.21 -1.35 -4.70
CA CYS A 44 -0.77 -0.27 -3.88
C CYS A 44 -2.06 0.29 -4.49
N CYS A 45 -2.83 1.02 -3.68
CA CYS A 45 -3.98 1.79 -4.11
C CYS A 45 -4.18 3.00 -3.20
N GLN A 46 -4.45 4.18 -3.77
CA GLN A 46 -4.69 5.41 -3.01
C GLN A 46 -6.04 5.39 -2.27
N ASN A 47 -7.01 4.61 -2.77
CA ASN A 47 -8.36 4.50 -2.23
C ASN A 47 -8.93 3.07 -2.37
N ALA A 48 -8.66 2.24 -1.38
CA ALA A 48 -9.06 0.83 -1.36
C ALA A 48 -10.59 0.65 -1.41
N GLY A 49 -11.34 1.50 -0.72
CA GLY A 49 -12.81 1.43 -0.71
C GLY A 49 -13.41 1.64 -2.09
N GLU A 50 -12.98 2.68 -2.80
CA GLU A 50 -13.42 2.97 -4.18
C GLU A 50 -12.98 1.88 -5.16
N SER A 51 -11.72 1.42 -5.04
CA SER A 51 -11.19 0.33 -5.86
C SER A 51 -12.04 -0.94 -5.71
N LEU A 52 -12.39 -1.32 -4.47
CA LEU A 52 -13.25 -2.46 -4.19
C LEU A 52 -14.67 -2.31 -4.73
N ALA A 53 -15.26 -1.11 -4.66
CA ALA A 53 -16.60 -0.85 -5.19
C ALA A 53 -16.69 -1.08 -6.70
N GLN A 54 -15.58 -0.91 -7.41
CA GLN A 54 -15.49 -1.01 -8.87
C GLN A 54 -14.84 -2.32 -9.35
N GLY A 55 -14.65 -3.30 -8.47
CA GLY A 55 -14.10 -4.62 -8.82
C GLY A 55 -12.58 -4.70 -8.85
N GLY A 56 -11.87 -3.79 -8.18
CA GLY A 56 -10.40 -3.77 -8.08
C GLY A 56 -9.79 -4.88 -7.23
N ALA A 57 -10.57 -5.88 -6.80
CA ALA A 57 -10.06 -7.07 -6.12
C ALA A 57 -10.72 -8.35 -6.62
N ALA A 58 -9.97 -9.45 -6.59
CA ALA A 58 -10.41 -10.78 -6.97
C ALA A 58 -11.31 -11.43 -5.89
N ILE A 59 -12.40 -10.76 -5.53
CA ILE A 59 -13.44 -11.23 -4.60
C ILE A 59 -14.79 -11.32 -5.31
N PRO A 60 -15.72 -12.17 -4.83
CA PRO A 60 -17.06 -12.30 -5.43
C PRO A 60 -17.79 -10.94 -5.52
N PRO A 61 -18.45 -10.61 -6.65
CA PRO A 61 -19.14 -9.32 -6.84
C PRO A 61 -20.15 -8.97 -5.76
N ASN A 62 -20.87 -9.96 -5.23
CA ASN A 62 -21.84 -9.76 -4.15
C ASN A 62 -21.21 -9.30 -2.82
N ARG A 63 -19.87 -9.27 -2.71
CA ARG A 63 -19.15 -8.79 -1.52
C ARG A 63 -18.53 -7.40 -1.69
N TRP A 64 -18.51 -6.85 -2.90
CA TRP A 64 -17.81 -5.59 -3.21
C TRP A 64 -18.30 -4.44 -2.33
N ASN A 65 -19.60 -4.17 -2.32
CA ASN A 65 -20.18 -3.05 -1.56
C ASN A 65 -19.87 -3.14 -0.06
N ARG A 66 -19.94 -4.33 0.52
CA ARG A 66 -19.64 -4.54 1.95
C ARG A 66 -18.19 -4.18 2.27
N TYR A 67 -17.24 -4.67 1.47
CA TYR A 67 -15.82 -4.40 1.72
C TYR A 67 -15.42 -2.99 1.32
N ALA A 68 -16.02 -2.42 0.27
CA ALA A 68 -15.85 -1.03 -0.11
C ALA A 68 -16.24 -0.08 1.03
N ALA A 69 -17.40 -0.31 1.66
CA ALA A 69 -17.84 0.45 2.82
C ALA A 69 -16.86 0.34 4.00
N PHE A 70 -16.35 -0.87 4.26
CA PHE A 70 -15.37 -1.09 5.33
C PHE A 70 -14.02 -0.36 5.08
N TYR A 71 -13.55 -0.32 3.84
CA TYR A 71 -12.27 0.30 3.48
C TYR A 71 -12.41 1.72 2.93
N THR A 72 -13.57 2.35 3.11
CA THR A 72 -13.78 3.76 2.72
C THR A 72 -12.81 4.65 3.48
N GLY A 73 -12.07 5.49 2.74
CA GLY A 73 -11.06 6.39 3.32
C GLY A 73 -9.72 5.74 3.67
N PHE A 74 -9.50 4.48 3.28
CA PHE A 74 -8.22 3.79 3.45
C PHE A 74 -7.45 3.73 2.12
N ALA A 75 -6.15 3.95 2.20
CA ALA A 75 -5.18 3.50 1.21
C ALA A 75 -4.74 2.06 1.52
N TRP A 76 -4.19 1.38 0.53
CA TRP A 76 -3.69 0.01 0.65
C TRP A 76 -2.30 -0.12 0.03
N LEU A 77 -1.45 -0.92 0.67
CA LEU A 77 -0.09 -1.22 0.23
C LEU A 77 0.24 -2.67 0.55
N THR A 78 1.00 -3.31 -0.33
CA THR A 78 1.59 -4.64 -0.10
C THR A 78 3.09 -4.64 -0.32
N MET A 79 3.79 -5.35 0.56
CA MET A 79 5.26 -5.39 0.62
C MET A 79 5.73 -6.73 1.20
N PRO A 80 6.99 -7.14 1.02
CA PRO A 80 7.57 -8.23 1.79
C PRO A 80 7.38 -8.01 3.31
N PRO A 81 7.09 -9.06 4.11
CA PRO A 81 6.83 -8.93 5.54
C PRO A 81 7.92 -8.20 6.32
N THR A 82 9.19 -8.45 6.01
CA THR A 82 10.33 -7.79 6.66
C THR A 82 10.33 -6.28 6.39
N ASP A 83 10.12 -5.88 5.13
CA ASP A 83 10.06 -4.47 4.74
C ASP A 83 8.85 -3.76 5.34
N MET A 84 7.71 -4.46 5.40
CA MET A 84 6.51 -3.97 6.09
C MET A 84 6.78 -3.71 7.58
N GLN A 85 7.53 -4.59 8.25
CA GLN A 85 7.89 -4.39 9.66
C GLN A 85 8.77 -3.14 9.84
N ILE A 86 9.75 -2.94 8.95
CA ILE A 86 10.59 -1.74 8.96
C ILE A 86 9.74 -0.48 8.73
N LEU A 87 8.86 -0.49 7.72
CA LEU A 87 7.93 0.62 7.46
C LEU A 87 7.08 0.94 8.69
N LEU A 88 6.51 -0.08 9.33
CA LEU A 88 5.66 0.09 10.52
C LEU A 88 6.41 0.65 11.72
N ASN A 89 7.69 0.34 11.86
CA ASN A 89 8.56 0.91 12.89
C ASN A 89 8.87 2.38 12.60
N ILE A 90 9.21 2.72 11.35
CA ILE A 90 9.45 4.12 10.95
C ILE A 90 8.18 4.95 11.11
N ALA A 91 7.02 4.39 10.73
CA ALA A 91 5.72 5.06 10.77
C ALA A 91 5.06 5.06 12.15
N GLU A 92 5.71 4.55 13.20
CA GLU A 92 5.17 4.48 14.57
C GLU A 92 4.51 5.80 15.03
N PRO A 93 5.11 6.99 14.83
CA PRO A 93 4.52 8.25 15.29
C PRO A 93 3.19 8.61 14.61
N LEU A 94 2.86 8.02 13.46
CA LEU A 94 1.66 8.33 12.68
C LEU A 94 0.50 7.35 12.96
N ARG A 95 0.76 6.25 13.65
CA ARG A 95 -0.15 5.10 13.78
C ARG A 95 -1.22 5.22 14.89
N PRO A 96 -0.90 5.67 16.12
CA PRO A 96 -1.86 5.67 17.22
C PRO A 96 -3.17 6.38 16.88
N GLY A 97 -4.31 5.75 17.16
CA GLY A 97 -5.65 6.31 16.95
C GLY A 97 -6.10 6.45 15.49
N ASN A 98 -5.26 6.10 14.51
CA ASN A 98 -5.55 6.31 13.09
C ASN A 98 -6.05 5.06 12.36
N GLY A 99 -6.28 3.94 13.06
CA GLY A 99 -6.91 2.76 12.45
C GLY A 99 -6.02 1.99 11.47
N TRP A 100 -4.69 2.14 11.55
CA TRP A 100 -3.74 1.35 10.76
C TRP A 100 -3.91 -0.14 11.04
N ALA A 101 -3.98 -0.94 9.99
CA ALA A 101 -4.17 -2.39 10.08
C ALA A 101 -3.24 -3.12 9.11
N SER A 102 -2.26 -3.83 9.66
CA SER A 102 -1.41 -4.76 8.91
C SER A 102 -1.84 -6.21 9.14
N ASN A 103 -1.77 -7.02 8.09
CA ASN A 103 -2.02 -8.46 8.18
C ASN A 103 -1.24 -9.21 7.09
N ILE A 104 -1.02 -10.50 7.33
CA ILE A 104 -0.53 -11.43 6.32
C ILE A 104 -1.61 -12.49 6.13
N ARG A 105 -2.10 -12.64 4.90
CA ARG A 105 -3.09 -13.67 4.59
C ARG A 105 -2.42 -15.03 4.59
N LEU A 106 -3.11 -16.02 5.14
CA LEU A 106 -2.66 -17.41 5.17
C LEU A 106 -3.32 -18.21 4.03
N ARG A 107 -2.57 -19.17 3.49
CA ARG A 107 -3.05 -20.26 2.65
C ARG A 107 -2.80 -21.59 3.37
N SER A 108 -3.35 -22.68 2.84
CA SER A 108 -3.05 -24.04 3.32
C SER A 108 -1.55 -24.38 3.26
N THR A 109 -0.81 -23.72 2.37
CA THR A 109 0.64 -23.88 2.20
C THR A 109 1.47 -22.89 3.04
N GLY A 110 0.84 -22.10 3.91
CA GLY A 110 1.51 -21.08 4.73
C GLY A 110 1.15 -19.64 4.35
N PRO A 111 1.83 -18.64 4.96
CA PRO A 111 1.57 -17.23 4.71
C PRO A 111 1.87 -16.84 3.25
N LEU A 112 1.14 -15.85 2.74
CA LEU A 112 1.50 -15.19 1.49
C LEU A 112 2.86 -14.48 1.60
N PRO A 113 3.60 -14.35 0.49
CA PRO A 113 4.92 -13.69 0.48
C PRO A 113 4.86 -12.18 0.70
N HIS A 114 3.67 -11.57 0.71
CA HIS A 114 3.47 -10.14 0.90
C HIS A 114 2.47 -9.88 2.02
N ALA A 115 2.85 -8.98 2.93
CA ALA A 115 1.96 -8.40 3.92
C ALA A 115 1.08 -7.33 3.27
N SER A 116 -0.12 -7.12 3.82
CA SER A 116 -1.03 -6.04 3.46
C SER A 116 -1.09 -5.02 4.58
N LEU A 117 -1.06 -3.74 4.22
CA LEU A 117 -1.29 -2.62 5.12
C LEU A 117 -2.45 -1.79 4.58
N HIS A 118 -3.42 -1.53 5.44
CA HIS A 118 -4.41 -0.47 5.26
C HIS A 118 -4.12 0.65 6.24
N PHE A 119 -4.14 1.89 5.75
CA PHE A 119 -3.95 3.09 6.55
C PHE A 119 -4.82 4.22 5.97
N PRO A 120 -5.18 5.26 6.74
CA PRO A 120 -6.01 6.35 6.23
C PRO A 120 -5.38 7.02 5.00
N SER A 121 -6.13 7.14 3.91
CA SER A 121 -5.64 7.75 2.67
C SER A 121 -5.20 9.21 2.87
N ARG A 122 -5.86 9.92 3.80
CA ARG A 122 -5.47 11.29 4.20
C ARG A 122 -4.04 11.38 4.76
N GLN A 123 -3.43 10.28 5.19
CA GLN A 123 -2.07 10.25 5.75
C GLN A 123 -0.99 9.92 4.70
N ILE A 124 -1.33 9.74 3.41
CA ILE A 124 -0.34 9.45 2.36
C ILE A 124 0.77 10.52 2.34
N THR A 125 0.40 11.81 2.33
CA THR A 125 1.36 12.92 2.28
C THR A 125 2.21 13.02 3.55
N ASP A 126 1.61 12.81 4.72
CA ASP A 126 2.31 12.84 6.01
C ASP A 126 3.33 11.70 6.11
N LEU A 127 2.91 10.49 5.73
CA LEU A 127 3.76 9.31 5.70
C LEU A 127 4.92 9.53 4.73
N THR A 128 4.65 9.97 3.50
CA THR A 128 5.67 10.29 2.49
C THR A 128 6.71 11.25 3.04
N SER A 129 6.26 12.36 3.63
CA SER A 129 7.14 13.38 4.19
C SER A 129 7.99 12.83 5.35
N HIS A 130 7.41 11.98 6.18
CA HIS A 130 8.10 11.35 7.30
C HIS A 130 9.16 10.35 6.84
N LEU A 131 8.88 9.54 5.82
CA LEU A 131 9.84 8.62 5.23
C LEU A 131 11.03 9.35 4.61
N ARG A 132 10.79 10.41 3.81
CA ARG A 132 11.86 11.22 3.21
C ARG A 132 12.77 11.87 4.25
N ARG A 133 12.21 12.39 5.34
CA ARG A 133 13.01 12.91 6.47
C ARG A 133 13.85 11.82 7.14
N THR A 134 13.35 10.60 7.18
CA THR A 134 14.07 9.45 7.75
C THR A 134 15.22 9.01 6.84
N ALA A 135 14.98 8.92 5.53
CA ALA A 135 16.02 8.63 4.54
C ALA A 135 17.16 9.66 4.56
N ALA A 136 16.83 10.96 4.65
CA ALA A 136 17.83 12.02 4.74
C ALA A 136 18.73 11.95 6.00
N ARG A 137 18.26 11.31 7.08
CA ARG A 137 19.06 11.10 8.31
C ARG A 137 19.94 9.86 8.24
N HIS A 138 19.63 8.94 7.33
CA HIS A 138 20.34 7.68 7.14
C HIS A 138 20.58 7.44 5.64
N PRO A 139 21.42 8.27 5.00
CA PRO A 139 21.75 8.09 3.59
C PRO A 139 22.40 6.73 3.39
N LYS A 140 21.98 6.04 2.32
CA LYS A 140 22.59 4.79 1.87
C LYS A 140 23.96 5.03 1.24
#